data_AF-A0A8C6MDC6-F1
#
_entry.id   AF-A0A8C6MDC6-F1
#
_cell.length_a   1.000
_cell.length_b   1.000
_cell.length_c   1.000
_cell.angle_alpha   90.00
_cell.angle_beta   90.00
_cell.angle_gamma   90.00
#
_symmetry.space_group_name_H-M   'P 1'
#
loop_
_entity.id
_entity.type
_entity.pdbx_description
1 polymer ?
#
loop_
_entity_poly.entity_id
_entity_poly.type
_entity_poly.pdbx_seq_one_letter_code
_entity_poly.pdbx_strand_id
1 'polypeptide(L)'
;MQPSLHFLINNAAVAICPYAKTVDGYEMQFGVNHLGHFFLTFLLLDLLKHSAPSRVINLSSAAHAMGKIRFDDLNGEKDYHPVRAYAQSKLANVLFSRELAKKTEGNVCVGGNTDALNISIDTYTLLFYTLYTTLLFMSESQNNNN
;
A
#
# COMPACT_ATOMS: atom_id res chain seq x y z
N MET A 1 12.15 28.86 -2.89
CA MET A 1 12.48 27.45 -3.23
C MET A 1 11.21 26.64 -3.10
N GLN A 2 10.82 25.87 -4.11
CA GLN A 2 9.82 24.82 -3.88
C GLN A 2 10.42 23.78 -2.93
N PRO A 3 9.64 23.23 -1.98
CA PRO A 3 10.12 22.16 -1.11
C PRO A 3 10.50 20.93 -1.94
N SER A 4 11.54 20.20 -1.52
CA SER A 4 11.95 18.94 -2.15
C SER A 4 11.77 17.75 -1.21
N LEU A 5 11.43 16.59 -1.77
CA LEU A 5 11.22 15.33 -1.05
C LEU A 5 12.00 14.21 -1.72
N HIS A 6 13.17 13.89 -1.17
CA HIS A 6 14.04 12.85 -1.72
C HIS A 6 13.75 11.46 -1.14
N PHE A 7 13.19 11.37 0.07
CA PHE A 7 12.92 10.11 0.74
C PHE A 7 11.56 10.13 1.42
N LEU A 8 10.72 9.15 1.10
CA LEU A 8 9.51 8.82 1.83
C LEU A 8 9.66 7.43 2.43
N ILE A 9 9.61 7.33 3.75
CA ILE A 9 9.77 6.07 4.48
C ILE A 9 8.47 5.74 5.21
N ASN A 10 7.71 4.83 4.61
CA ASN A 10 6.47 4.29 5.15
C ASN A 10 6.78 3.17 6.16
N ASN A 11 7.19 3.59 7.37
CA ASN A 11 7.62 2.70 8.46
C ASN A 11 6.54 2.42 9.51
N ALA A 12 5.62 3.37 9.75
CA ALA A 12 4.67 3.28 10.85
C ALA A 12 3.79 2.03 10.75
N ALA A 13 3.60 1.32 11.86
CA ALA A 13 2.76 0.13 11.88
C ALA A 13 2.20 -0.19 13.27
N VAL A 14 1.03 -0.81 13.28
CA VAL A 14 0.46 -1.55 14.41
C VAL A 14 0.50 -3.04 14.10
N ALA A 15 0.60 -3.89 15.12
CA ALA A 15 0.80 -5.33 14.93
C ALA A 15 0.01 -6.15 15.95
N ILE A 16 -0.63 -7.22 15.46
CA ILE A 16 -1.25 -8.27 16.28
C ILE A 16 -2.23 -7.67 17.31
N CYS A 17 -2.97 -6.64 16.89
CA CYS A 17 -3.96 -6.00 17.76
C CYS A 17 -5.29 -6.76 17.72
N PRO A 18 -6.14 -6.61 18.75
CA PRO A 18 -7.55 -7.03 18.67
C PRO A 18 -8.26 -6.37 17.49
N TYR A 19 -9.39 -6.94 17.10
CA TYR A 19 -10.22 -6.38 16.03
C TYR A 19 -10.64 -4.95 16.39
N ALA A 20 -10.33 -4.02 15.50
CA ALA A 20 -10.74 -2.63 15.58
C ALA A 20 -10.82 -2.06 14.17
N LYS A 21 -11.53 -0.94 14.04
CA LYS A 21 -11.61 -0.19 12.79
C LYS A 21 -10.94 1.18 12.95
N THR A 22 -10.35 1.68 11.87
CA THR A 22 -9.98 3.09 11.76
C THR A 22 -11.24 3.96 11.75
N VAL A 23 -11.07 5.28 11.87
CA VAL A 23 -12.18 6.24 11.77
C VAL A 23 -12.91 6.15 10.41
N ASP A 24 -12.20 5.74 9.36
CA ASP A 24 -12.73 5.54 8.00
C ASP A 24 -13.36 4.15 7.78
N GLY A 25 -13.42 3.31 8.83
CA GLY A 25 -14.09 2.01 8.78
C GLY A 25 -13.25 0.85 8.24
N TYR A 26 -11.94 1.03 8.03
CA TYR A 26 -11.04 -0.06 7.61
C TYR A 26 -10.54 -0.87 8.80
N GLU A 27 -10.24 -2.15 8.60
CA GLU A 27 -9.55 -2.95 9.64
C GLU A 27 -8.25 -2.26 10.08
N MET A 28 -8.00 -2.22 11.39
CA MET A 28 -6.95 -1.40 11.99
C MET A 28 -5.55 -1.64 11.39
N GLN A 29 -5.11 -2.90 11.29
CA GLN A 29 -3.76 -3.20 10.81
C GLN A 29 -3.61 -2.94 9.31
N PHE A 30 -4.61 -3.27 8.51
CA PHE A 30 -4.63 -3.01 7.08
C PHE A 30 -4.74 -1.50 6.77
N GLY A 31 -5.62 -0.81 7.49
CA GLY A 31 -5.84 0.63 7.38
C GLY A 31 -4.57 1.42 7.71
N VAL A 32 -3.97 1.17 8.87
CA VAL A 32 -2.77 1.89 9.32
C VAL A 32 -1.54 1.49 8.50
N ASN A 33 -1.24 0.20 8.38
CA ASN A 33 0.05 -0.25 7.87
C ASN A 33 0.15 -0.15 6.34
N HIS A 34 -0.99 -0.15 5.65
CA HIS A 34 -1.06 -0.20 4.19
C HIS A 34 -1.87 0.96 3.58
N LEU A 35 -3.16 1.11 3.89
CA LEU A 35 -4.00 2.12 3.22
C LEU A 35 -3.54 3.55 3.50
N GLY A 36 -3.16 3.87 4.74
CA GLY A 36 -2.62 5.18 5.10
C GLY A 36 -1.33 5.49 4.34
N HIS A 37 -0.41 4.52 4.27
CA HIS A 37 0.83 4.66 3.51
C HIS A 37 0.60 4.79 2.00
N PHE A 38 -0.30 3.98 1.44
CA PHE A 38 -0.70 4.05 0.03
C PHE A 38 -1.21 5.45 -0.31
N PHE A 39 -2.13 5.97 0.51
CA PHE A 39 -2.73 7.27 0.29
C PHE A 39 -1.71 8.41 0.43
N LEU A 40 -0.87 8.37 1.47
CA LEU A 40 0.20 9.35 1.67
C LEU A 40 1.18 9.37 0.47
N THR A 41 1.61 8.20 0.00
CA THR A 41 2.49 8.09 -1.16
C THR A 41 1.82 8.62 -2.42
N PHE A 42 0.52 8.38 -2.60
CA PHE A 42 -0.22 8.91 -3.74
C PHE A 42 -0.29 10.44 -3.72
N LEU A 43 -0.60 11.04 -2.57
CA LEU A 43 -0.63 12.51 -2.40
C LEU A 43 0.73 13.17 -2.65
N LEU A 44 1.82 12.49 -2.29
CA LEU A 44 3.19 13.01 -2.44
C LEU A 44 3.85 12.59 -3.76
N LEU A 45 3.15 11.85 -4.63
CA LEU A 45 3.75 11.20 -5.79
C LEU A 45 4.34 12.21 -6.77
N ASP A 46 3.64 13.31 -7.03
CA ASP A 46 4.15 14.34 -7.94
C ASP A 46 5.34 15.07 -7.32
N LEU A 47 5.32 15.37 -6.02
CA LEU A 47 6.47 15.99 -5.34
C LEU A 47 7.71 15.08 -5.40
N LEU A 48 7.52 13.77 -5.22
CA LEU A 48 8.57 12.76 -5.36
C LEU A 48 9.14 12.74 -6.79
N LYS A 49 8.29 12.80 -7.82
CA LYS A 49 8.73 12.86 -9.22
C LYS A 49 9.51 14.15 -9.52
N HIS A 50 9.03 15.30 -9.04
CA HIS A 50 9.72 16.59 -9.21
C HIS A 50 11.07 16.62 -8.48
N SER A 51 11.19 15.88 -7.38
CA SER A 51 12.41 15.79 -6.57
C SER A 51 13.36 14.69 -7.04
N ALA A 52 13.16 14.13 -8.25
CA ALA A 52 13.99 13.06 -8.77
C ALA A 52 15.48 13.47 -8.81
N PRO A 53 16.41 12.61 -8.35
CA PRO A 53 16.16 11.26 -7.85
C PRO A 53 15.51 11.24 -6.45
N SER A 54 14.44 10.46 -6.31
CA SER A 54 13.75 10.25 -5.03
C SER A 54 13.44 8.77 -4.79
N ARG A 55 13.10 8.42 -3.55
CA ARG A 55 12.88 7.03 -3.12
C ARG A 55 11.69 6.90 -2.19
N VAL A 56 10.87 5.88 -2.44
CA VAL A 56 9.81 5.42 -1.53
C VAL A 56 10.23 4.07 -0.94
N ILE A 57 10.18 3.95 0.39
CA ILE A 57 10.53 2.74 1.11
C ILE A 57 9.32 2.30 1.92
N ASN A 58 8.71 1.17 1.57
CA ASN A 58 7.60 0.59 2.33
C ASN A 58 8.12 -0.54 3.22
N LEU A 59 8.00 -0.38 4.53
CA LEU A 59 8.50 -1.39 5.44
C LEU A 59 7.53 -2.59 5.52
N SER A 60 8.05 -3.77 5.20
CA SER A 60 7.36 -5.05 5.33
C SER A 60 7.91 -5.87 6.51
N SER A 61 7.58 -7.15 6.60
CA SER A 61 8.02 -8.09 7.65
C SER A 61 8.04 -9.50 7.09
N ALA A 62 8.83 -10.43 7.66
CA ALA A 62 8.80 -11.85 7.30
C ALA A 62 7.39 -12.47 7.33
N ALA A 63 6.47 -11.90 8.14
CA ALA A 63 5.06 -12.27 8.16
C ALA A 63 4.37 -12.18 6.79
N HIS A 64 4.86 -11.36 5.86
CA HIS A 64 4.29 -11.24 4.52
C HIS A 64 4.30 -12.58 3.76
N ALA A 65 5.27 -13.46 4.02
CA ALA A 65 5.38 -14.78 3.40
C ALA A 65 4.19 -15.70 3.77
N MET A 66 3.54 -15.42 4.89
CA MET A 66 2.34 -16.12 5.39
C MET A 66 1.05 -15.40 5.00
N GLY A 67 1.16 -14.22 4.38
CA GLY A 67 0.03 -13.35 4.07
C GLY A 67 -0.78 -13.85 2.88
N LYS A 68 -2.07 -13.53 2.88
CA LYS A 68 -2.96 -13.65 1.73
C LYS A 68 -3.87 -12.44 1.72
N ILE A 69 -4.09 -11.84 0.55
CA ILE A 69 -5.08 -10.77 0.41
C ILE A 69 -6.47 -11.41 0.32
N ARG A 70 -7.28 -11.21 1.35
CA ARG A 70 -8.66 -11.73 1.43
C ARG A 70 -9.63 -10.73 0.83
N PHE A 71 -9.72 -10.68 -0.50
CA PHE A 71 -10.59 -9.72 -1.20
C PHE A 71 -12.08 -9.86 -0.84
N ASP A 72 -12.51 -11.04 -0.41
CA ASP A 72 -13.87 -11.38 0.00
C ASP A 72 -14.22 -10.95 1.45
N ASP A 73 -13.21 -10.58 2.25
CA ASP A 73 -13.33 -10.13 3.63
C ASP A 73 -12.08 -9.34 4.05
N LEU A 74 -11.79 -8.27 3.30
CA LEU A 74 -10.56 -7.49 3.45
C LEU A 74 -10.48 -6.82 4.83
N ASN A 75 -11.64 -6.41 5.35
CA ASN A 75 -11.81 -5.81 6.66
C ASN A 75 -11.91 -6.83 7.81
N GLY A 76 -11.82 -8.14 7.54
CA GLY A 76 -11.88 -9.17 8.59
C GLY A 76 -13.17 -9.15 9.40
N GLU A 77 -14.29 -8.75 8.80
CA GLU A 77 -15.60 -8.64 9.47
C GLU A 77 -16.23 -10.00 9.72
N LYS A 78 -15.89 -11.00 8.90
CA LYS A 78 -16.43 -12.36 9.00
C LYS A 78 -15.55 -13.28 9.86
N ASP A 79 -14.22 -13.21 9.67
CA ASP A 79 -13.25 -14.09 10.35
C ASP A 79 -11.92 -13.36 10.63
N TYR A 80 -11.90 -12.60 11.73
CA TYR A 80 -10.70 -11.88 12.15
C TYR A 80 -9.69 -12.79 12.85
N HIS A 81 -8.42 -12.72 12.43
CA HIS A 81 -7.31 -13.26 13.19
C HIS A 81 -6.14 -12.26 13.20
N PRO A 82 -5.67 -11.80 14.38
CA PRO A 82 -4.69 -10.71 14.48
C PRO A 82 -3.41 -10.92 13.66
N VAL A 83 -2.87 -12.15 13.67
CA VAL A 83 -1.64 -12.49 12.91
C VAL A 83 -1.90 -12.51 11.40
N ARG A 84 -3.08 -12.96 10.95
CA ARG A 84 -3.42 -13.00 9.51
C ARG A 84 -3.65 -11.59 8.98
N ALA A 85 -4.32 -10.74 9.75
CA ALA A 85 -4.50 -9.33 9.42
C ALA A 85 -3.14 -8.60 9.32
N TYR A 86 -2.24 -8.84 10.27
CA TYR A 86 -0.88 -8.31 10.20
C TYR A 86 -0.14 -8.78 8.94
N ALA A 87 -0.12 -10.09 8.69
CA ALA A 87 0.54 -10.70 7.53
C ALA A 87 -0.03 -10.17 6.21
N GLN A 88 -1.35 -10.03 6.11
CA GLN A 88 -2.04 -9.41 4.96
C GLN A 88 -1.54 -7.97 4.74
N SER A 89 -1.45 -7.16 5.79
CA SER A 89 -0.98 -5.77 5.68
C SER A 89 0.48 -5.69 5.18
N LYS A 90 1.35 -6.60 5.63
CA LYS A 90 2.76 -6.65 5.23
C LYS A 90 2.95 -7.20 3.82
N LEU A 91 2.11 -8.14 3.40
CA LEU A 91 2.03 -8.56 1.99
C LEU A 91 1.57 -7.42 1.09
N ALA A 92 0.56 -6.66 1.51
CA ALA A 92 0.07 -5.53 0.74
C ALA A 92 1.15 -4.46 0.51
N ASN A 93 2.03 -4.21 1.49
CA ASN A 93 3.19 -3.33 1.29
C ASN A 93 4.18 -3.84 0.24
N VAL A 94 4.42 -5.16 0.16
CA VAL A 94 5.29 -5.75 -0.88
C VAL A 94 4.66 -5.59 -2.26
N LEU A 95 3.37 -5.93 -2.39
CA LEU A 95 2.63 -5.79 -3.65
C LEU A 95 2.61 -4.34 -4.11
N PHE A 96 2.34 -3.41 -3.20
CA PHE A 96 2.34 -1.99 -3.48
C PHE A 96 3.71 -1.48 -3.93
N SER A 97 4.80 -1.90 -3.28
CA SER A 97 6.15 -1.53 -3.73
C SER A 97 6.43 -2.00 -5.17
N ARG A 98 6.03 -3.22 -5.53
CA ARG A 98 6.24 -3.75 -6.89
C ARG A 98 5.42 -2.97 -7.92
N GLU A 99 4.15 -2.71 -7.63
CA GLU A 99 3.28 -1.97 -8.55
C GLU A 99 3.67 -0.49 -8.65
N LEU A 100 4.11 0.14 -7.55
CA LEU A 100 4.62 1.50 -7.58
C LEU A 100 5.87 1.60 -8.46
N ALA A 101 6.80 0.65 -8.34
CA ALA A 101 8.02 0.62 -9.17
C ALA A 101 7.71 0.53 -10.67
N LYS A 102 6.74 -0.31 -11.05
CA LYS A 102 6.28 -0.41 -12.45
C LYS A 102 5.71 0.90 -12.95
N LYS A 103 4.91 1.59 -12.13
CA LYS A 103 4.23 2.83 -12.49
C LYS A 103 5.12 4.06 -12.53
N THR A 104 6.23 4.07 -11.79
CA THR A 104 7.14 5.22 -11.76
C THR A 104 8.29 5.12 -12.77
N GLU A 105 8.41 4.01 -13.50
CA GLU A 105 9.42 3.76 -14.56
C GLU A 105 10.87 4.11 -14.13
N GLY A 106 11.17 4.06 -12.83
CA GLY A 106 12.49 4.40 -12.28
C GLY A 106 12.70 5.87 -11.87
N ASN A 107 11.75 6.77 -12.12
CA ASN A 107 11.80 8.16 -11.62
C ASN A 107 11.79 8.26 -10.09
N VAL A 108 11.19 7.24 -9.46
CA VAL A 108 11.18 7.05 -8.02
C VAL A 108 11.66 5.62 -7.74
N CYS A 109 12.80 5.49 -7.07
CA CYS A 109 13.29 4.21 -6.63
C CYS A 109 12.36 3.64 -5.57
N VAL A 110 11.92 2.40 -5.70
CA VAL A 110 11.08 1.75 -4.68
C VAL A 110 11.86 0.63 -4.03
N GLY A 111 12.05 0.74 -2.71
CA GLY A 111 12.74 -0.26 -1.90
C GLY A 111 11.76 -1.06 -1.04
N GLY A 112 11.93 -2.38 -0.99
CA GLY A 112 11.35 -3.27 0.02
C GLY A 112 12.45 -4.09 0.68
N ASN A 113 12.18 -4.70 1.84
CA ASN A 113 13.11 -5.65 2.45
C ASN A 113 13.49 -6.74 1.43
N THR A 114 14.77 -7.07 1.35
CA THR A 114 15.44 -7.83 0.28
C THR A 114 14.91 -9.24 0.04
N ASP A 115 14.07 -9.78 0.93
CA ASP A 115 13.55 -11.16 0.85
C ASP A 115 12.27 -11.30 0.00
N ALA A 116 11.68 -10.19 -0.48
CA ALA A 116 10.35 -10.17 -1.08
C ALA A 116 10.31 -10.27 -2.63
N LEU A 117 11.46 -10.44 -3.30
CA LEU A 117 11.55 -10.38 -4.77
C LEU A 117 11.26 -11.71 -5.49
N ASN A 118 11.05 -12.82 -4.77
CA ASN A 118 10.93 -14.17 -5.36
C ASN A 118 9.52 -14.81 -5.29
N ILE A 119 8.45 -14.01 -5.42
CA ILE A 119 7.08 -14.56 -5.49
C ILE A 119 6.46 -14.33 -6.88
N SER A 120 6.12 -15.43 -7.56
CA SER A 120 5.33 -15.48 -8.79
C SER A 120 3.88 -15.07 -8.51
N ILE A 121 3.37 -14.04 -9.20
CA ILE A 121 2.07 -13.40 -8.91
C ILE A 121 1.36 -13.04 -10.23
N ASP A 122 1.01 -14.04 -11.03
CA ASP A 122 0.22 -13.80 -12.24
C ASP A 122 -1.28 -13.57 -11.95
N THR A 123 -1.76 -13.87 -10.73
CA THR A 123 -3.21 -13.80 -10.41
C THR A 123 -3.66 -12.48 -9.75
N TYR A 124 -2.79 -11.73 -9.05
CA TYR A 124 -3.21 -10.54 -8.28
C TYR A 124 -3.06 -9.21 -9.04
N THR A 125 -2.31 -9.19 -10.14
CA THR A 125 -2.06 -7.98 -10.95
C THR A 125 -3.35 -7.39 -11.53
N LEU A 126 -4.25 -8.25 -12.02
CA LEU A 126 -5.49 -7.82 -12.67
C LEU A 126 -6.51 -7.25 -11.67
N LEU A 127 -6.60 -7.82 -10.47
CA LEU A 127 -7.55 -7.39 -9.44
C LEU A 127 -7.13 -6.08 -8.76
N PHE A 128 -5.83 -5.89 -8.52
CA PHE A 128 -5.31 -4.60 -8.06
C PHE A 128 -5.48 -3.50 -9.11
N TYR A 129 -5.32 -3.83 -10.41
CA TYR A 129 -5.61 -2.91 -11.50
C TYR A 129 -7.08 -2.44 -11.48
N THR A 130 -8.03 -3.36 -11.32
CA THR A 130 -9.47 -3.04 -11.25
C THR A 130 -9.84 -2.19 -10.03
N LEU A 131 -9.31 -2.52 -8.84
CA LEU A 131 -9.58 -1.73 -7.63
C LEU A 131 -8.98 -0.31 -7.75
N TYR A 132 -7.79 -0.21 -8.34
CA TYR A 132 -7.10 1.05 -8.59
C TYR A 132 -7.81 1.92 -9.62
N THR A 133 -8.25 1.38 -10.76
CA THR A 133 -9.01 2.15 -11.75
C THR A 133 -10.34 2.62 -11.19
N THR A 134 -11.02 1.78 -10.39
CA THR A 134 -12.28 2.17 -9.75
C THR A 134 -12.07 3.33 -8.77
N LEU A 135 -11.04 3.28 -7.94
CA LEU A 135 -10.70 4.37 -7.01
C LEU A 135 -10.28 5.66 -7.74
N LEU A 136 -9.58 5.54 -8.88
CA LEU A 136 -9.20 6.70 -9.71
C LEU A 136 -10.41 7.36 -10.38
N PHE A 137 -11.33 6.57 -10.95
CA PHE A 137 -12.60 7.06 -11.50
C PHE A 137 -13.46 7.74 -10.43
N MET A 138 -13.47 7.21 -9.21
CA MET A 138 -14.22 7.82 -8.10
C MET A 138 -13.61 9.16 -7.65
N SER A 139 -12.29 9.37 -7.80
CA SER A 139 -11.67 10.67 -7.48
C SER A 139 -11.86 11.70 -8.60
N GLU A 140 -11.83 11.28 -9.87
CA GLU A 140 -12.09 12.16 -11.02
C GLU A 140 -13.55 12.62 -11.07
N SER A 141 -14.51 11.76 -10.70
CA SER A 141 -15.93 12.12 -10.61
C SER A 141 -16.24 13.18 -9.55
N GLN A 142 -15.36 13.38 -8.56
CA GLN A 142 -15.51 14.44 -7.56
C GLN A 142 -14.91 15.78 -8.01
N ASN A 143 -14.01 15.78 -9.01
CA ASN A 143 -13.37 16.97 -9.53
C ASN A 143 -14.12 17.66 -10.67
N ASN A 144 -15.06 16.97 -11.33
CA ASN A 144 -15.81 17.49 -12.49
C ASN A 144 -17.15 18.17 -12.14
N ASN A 145 -17.43 18.38 -10.84
CA ASN A 145 -18.64 19.04 -10.35
C ASN A 145 -18.37 20.44 -9.75
N ASN A 146 -17.25 21.08 -10.09
CA ASN A 146 -16.93 22.47 -9.74
C ASN A 146 -16.70 23.33 -10.98
#